data_AF-A0A1F1I8M2-F1
#
_entry.id   AF-A0A1F1I8M2-F1
#
_cell.length_a   1.000
_cell.length_b   1.000
_cell.length_c   1.000
_cell.angle_alpha   90.00
_cell.angle_beta   90.00
_cell.angle_gamma   90.00
#
_symmetry.space_group_name_H-M   'P 1'
#
loop_
_entity.id
_entity.type
_entity.pdbx_description
1 polymer ?
#
loop_
_entity_poly.entity_id
_entity_poly.type
_entity_poly.pdbx_seq_one_letter_code
_entity_poly.pdbx_strand_id
1 'polypeptide(L)'
;MAENANDPRTRQSGLDTPLSARRRRLPRLSPNPDAFGEATEGFARFMGTPQFLLWMTLFCALWLGWNTWGPESLRFDDAAIGFTALTLMLSLQASYAAPLLLLAQNRQDDRDKVALREDRDRAERNLADTEYLTREIAGLRLALQDVSTRDFVRSEMRSLSDDIVEQLRESLREEIRNEIRNDLLEARSADRDRKTTKKGSAKKTGKKKRGTRPADAEDTSTTTLALLAAEEAAEAAAERPQEGPQA
;
A
#
# COMPACT_ATOMS: atom_id res chain seq x y z
N MET A 1 -53.31 -11.26 -34.66
CA MET A 1 -52.39 -12.39 -34.94
C MET A 1 -51.03 -11.97 -34.40
N ALA A 2 -50.48 -12.77 -33.47
CA ALA A 2 -49.28 -12.53 -32.64
C ALA A 2 -49.45 -11.42 -31.57
N GLU A 3 -48.98 -11.51 -30.33
CA GLU A 3 -48.01 -12.40 -29.68
C GLU A 3 -48.30 -12.40 -28.17
N ASN A 4 -48.48 -13.58 -27.56
CA ASN A 4 -48.80 -13.74 -26.15
C ASN A 4 -47.50 -14.10 -25.42
N ALA A 5 -46.91 -13.14 -24.70
CA ALA A 5 -45.67 -13.31 -23.95
C ALA A 5 -45.91 -14.17 -22.70
N ASN A 6 -45.51 -15.44 -22.77
CA ASN A 6 -45.46 -16.35 -21.62
C ASN A 6 -44.00 -16.76 -21.38
N ASP A 7 -43.33 -16.10 -20.43
CA ASP A 7 -42.00 -16.47 -19.95
C ASP A 7 -42.14 -17.26 -18.64
N PRO A 8 -41.86 -18.58 -18.61
CA PRO A 8 -41.95 -19.37 -17.39
C PRO A 8 -40.57 -19.49 -16.74
N ARG A 9 -40.11 -18.45 -16.04
CA ARG A 9 -38.91 -18.55 -15.21
C ARG A 9 -39.10 -17.87 -13.85
N THR A 10 -38.76 -18.64 -12.82
CA THR A 10 -38.45 -18.23 -11.44
C THR A 10 -39.59 -17.99 -10.45
N ARG A 11 -40.01 -19.08 -9.78
CA ARG A 11 -40.31 -19.04 -8.34
C ARG A 11 -39.81 -20.31 -7.67
N GLN A 12 -38.51 -20.35 -7.36
CA GLN A 12 -38.01 -21.25 -6.33
C GLN A 12 -38.38 -20.64 -4.97
N SER A 13 -39.41 -21.21 -4.35
CA SER A 13 -39.81 -20.89 -2.99
C SER A 13 -38.83 -21.60 -2.05
N GLY A 14 -38.08 -20.83 -1.26
CA GLY A 14 -37.21 -21.34 -0.20
C GLY A 14 -38.00 -22.21 0.77
N LEU A 15 -37.58 -23.47 0.88
CA LEU A 15 -38.17 -24.50 1.75
C LEU A 15 -37.35 -24.69 3.03
N ASP A 16 -36.79 -23.61 3.57
CA ASP A 16 -36.01 -23.61 4.81
C ASP A 16 -36.66 -22.74 5.89
N THR A 17 -37.96 -22.94 6.12
CA THR A 17 -38.60 -22.44 7.35
C THR A 17 -38.81 -23.62 8.29
N PRO A 18 -38.01 -23.80 9.36
CA PRO A 18 -38.24 -24.89 10.29
C PRO A 18 -39.60 -24.70 10.94
N LEU A 19 -40.48 -25.69 10.76
CA LEU A 19 -41.82 -25.73 11.34
C LEU A 19 -41.77 -25.46 12.84
N SER A 20 -42.23 -24.27 13.19
CA SER A 20 -42.36 -23.77 14.55
C SER A 20 -43.26 -24.67 15.39
N ALA A 21 -42.63 -25.28 16.39
CA ALA A 21 -43.12 -25.42 17.76
C ALA A 21 -44.62 -25.71 17.95
N ARG A 22 -44.94 -26.99 18.06
CA ARG A 22 -46.16 -27.54 18.68
C ARG A 22 -46.58 -26.71 19.90
N ARG A 23 -47.79 -26.16 19.83
CA ARG A 23 -48.50 -25.34 20.84
C ARG A 23 -48.39 -25.96 22.25
N ARG A 24 -47.40 -25.53 23.04
CA ARG A 24 -47.24 -25.91 24.45
C ARG A 24 -48.10 -24.97 25.29
N ARG A 25 -49.17 -25.49 25.89
CA ARG A 25 -50.13 -24.76 26.76
C ARG A 25 -49.62 -24.56 28.20
N LEU A 26 -48.32 -24.34 28.39
CA LEU A 26 -47.80 -23.89 29.68
C LEU A 26 -47.29 -22.46 29.52
N PRO A 27 -47.61 -21.54 30.45
CA PRO A 27 -46.95 -20.25 30.49
C PRO A 27 -45.46 -20.51 30.70
N ARG A 28 -44.66 -20.21 29.67
CA ARG A 28 -43.22 -20.18 29.81
C ARG A 28 -42.92 -19.02 30.74
N LEU A 29 -42.68 -19.30 32.02
CA LEU A 29 -41.78 -18.45 32.79
C LEU A 29 -40.44 -18.56 32.06
N SER A 30 -40.20 -17.65 31.14
CA SER A 30 -38.86 -17.29 30.71
C SER A 30 -38.43 -16.20 31.68
N PRO A 31 -37.67 -16.53 32.75
CA PRO A 31 -37.00 -15.49 33.53
C PRO A 31 -36.21 -14.68 32.53
N ASN A 32 -36.48 -13.38 32.44
CA ASN A 32 -35.90 -12.52 31.42
C ASN A 32 -34.37 -12.50 31.66
N PRO A 33 -33.57 -13.21 30.85
CA PRO A 33 -32.17 -13.48 31.17
C PRO A 33 -31.34 -12.18 31.17
N ASP A 34 -31.80 -11.18 30.43
CA ASP A 34 -31.17 -9.87 30.34
C ASP A 34 -31.30 -9.08 31.66
N ALA A 35 -32.49 -9.08 32.28
CA ALA A 35 -32.73 -8.38 33.55
C ALA A 35 -31.95 -9.00 34.73
N PHE A 36 -31.88 -10.34 34.78
CA PHE A 36 -31.04 -11.03 35.75
C PHE A 36 -29.55 -10.81 35.46
N GLY A 37 -29.17 -10.74 34.18
CA GLY A 37 -27.80 -10.46 33.75
C GLY A 37 -27.30 -9.09 34.19
N GLU A 38 -28.10 -8.04 33.97
CA GLU A 38 -27.78 -6.67 34.39
C GLU A 38 -27.70 -6.54 35.92
N ALA A 39 -28.65 -7.14 36.65
CA ALA A 39 -28.61 -7.16 38.11
C ALA A 39 -27.35 -7.88 38.65
N THR A 40 -26.97 -8.99 38.01
CA THR A 40 -25.79 -9.77 38.39
C THR A 40 -24.49 -9.04 38.03
N GLU A 41 -24.44 -8.30 36.91
CA GLU A 41 -23.29 -7.47 36.55
C GLU A 41 -23.10 -6.29 37.51
N GLY A 42 -24.20 -5.69 37.97
CA GLY A 42 -24.17 -4.70 39.05
C GLY A 42 -23.65 -5.29 40.36
N PHE A 43 -24.10 -6.49 40.72
CA PHE A 43 -23.66 -7.19 41.93
C PHE A 43 -22.17 -7.59 41.89
N ALA A 44 -21.68 -8.03 40.72
CA ALA A 44 -20.28 -8.36 40.51
C ALA A 44 -19.37 -7.12 40.66
N ARG A 45 -19.78 -5.97 40.09
CA ARG A 45 -19.06 -4.70 40.29
C ARG A 45 -19.10 -4.25 41.75
N PHE A 46 -20.23 -4.46 42.43
CA PHE A 46 -20.39 -4.10 43.84
C PHE A 46 -19.48 -4.93 44.76
N MET A 47 -19.41 -6.26 44.57
CA MET A 47 -18.54 -7.13 45.37
C MET A 47 -17.04 -6.89 45.15
N GLY A 48 -16.63 -6.38 43.97
CA GLY A 48 -15.24 -6.03 43.68
C GLY A 48 -14.77 -4.69 44.25
N THR A 49 -15.67 -3.90 44.85
CA THR A 49 -15.36 -2.55 45.35
C THR A 49 -15.09 -2.57 46.87
N PRO A 50 -14.10 -1.84 47.40
CA PRO A 50 -13.82 -1.80 48.84
C PRO A 50 -14.99 -1.30 49.71
N GLN A 51 -15.96 -0.62 49.11
CA GLN A 51 -17.20 -0.18 49.76
C GLN A 51 -18.04 -1.34 50.28
N PHE A 52 -18.06 -2.50 49.62
CA PHE A 52 -18.79 -3.68 50.10
C PHE A 52 -18.26 -4.16 51.45
N LEU A 53 -16.93 -4.26 51.58
CA LEU A 53 -16.27 -4.65 52.83
C LEU A 53 -16.58 -3.66 53.95
N LEU A 54 -16.58 -2.35 53.67
CA LEU A 54 -16.90 -1.33 54.67
C LEU A 54 -18.33 -1.49 55.21
N TRP A 55 -19.33 -1.64 54.34
CA TRP A 55 -20.72 -1.85 54.76
C TRP A 55 -20.90 -3.17 55.53
N MET A 56 -20.24 -4.24 55.10
CA MET A 56 -20.31 -5.53 55.76
C MET A 56 -19.64 -5.50 57.14
N THR A 57 -18.48 -4.85 57.27
CA THR A 57 -17.83 -4.63 58.56
C THR A 57 -18.69 -3.76 59.47
N LEU A 58 -19.31 -2.68 58.96
CA LEU A 58 -20.20 -1.84 59.72
C LEU A 58 -21.43 -2.61 60.22
N PHE A 59 -22.02 -3.46 59.38
CA PHE A 59 -23.13 -4.34 59.77
C PHE A 59 -22.72 -5.29 60.89
N CYS A 60 -21.59 -5.98 60.75
CA CYS A 60 -21.08 -6.86 61.80
C CYS A 60 -20.79 -6.08 63.10
N ALA A 61 -20.15 -4.92 63.02
CA ALA A 61 -19.85 -4.10 64.18
C ALA A 61 -21.11 -3.59 64.89
N LEU A 62 -22.12 -3.15 64.13
CA LEU A 62 -23.41 -2.73 64.67
C LEU A 62 -24.17 -3.90 65.31
N TRP A 63 -24.16 -5.07 64.68
CA TRP A 63 -24.79 -6.28 65.22
C TRP A 63 -24.15 -6.73 66.54
N LEU A 64 -22.81 -6.80 66.56
CA LEU A 64 -22.04 -7.12 67.75
C LEU A 64 -22.30 -6.08 68.84
N GLY A 65 -22.23 -4.79 68.51
CA GLY A 65 -22.47 -3.71 69.47
C GLY A 65 -23.88 -3.75 70.07
N TRP A 66 -24.90 -3.93 69.23
CA TRP A 66 -26.30 -4.01 69.66
C TRP A 66 -26.56 -5.22 70.55
N ASN A 67 -26.07 -6.41 70.17
CA ASN A 67 -26.26 -7.60 71.00
C ASN A 67 -25.33 -7.64 72.22
N THR A 68 -24.24 -6.87 72.26
CA THR A 68 -23.35 -6.79 73.43
C THR A 68 -23.85 -5.81 74.49
N TRP A 69 -24.36 -4.63 74.09
CA TRP A 69 -24.80 -3.58 75.01
C TRP A 69 -26.31 -3.46 75.17
N GLY A 70 -27.11 -4.21 74.40
CA GLY A 70 -28.56 -4.19 74.44
C GLY A 70 -29.16 -4.83 75.72
N PRO A 71 -30.40 -4.46 76.11
CA PRO A 71 -31.10 -5.06 77.25
C PRO A 71 -31.29 -6.56 77.09
N GLU A 72 -31.09 -7.34 78.15
CA GLU A 72 -31.11 -8.82 78.16
C GLU A 72 -32.40 -9.44 77.61
N SER A 73 -33.53 -8.72 77.65
CA SER A 73 -34.81 -9.13 77.09
C SER A 73 -34.95 -8.98 75.56
N LEU A 74 -34.04 -8.25 74.90
CA LEU A 74 -34.06 -7.96 73.46
C LEU A 74 -32.82 -8.51 72.72
N ARG A 75 -31.95 -9.24 73.42
CA ARG A 75 -30.76 -9.89 72.85
C ARG A 75 -31.20 -11.17 72.15
N PHE A 76 -31.26 -11.11 70.82
CA PHE A 76 -31.56 -12.30 70.00
C PHE A 76 -30.32 -13.16 69.75
N ASP A 77 -29.11 -12.60 69.89
CA ASP A 77 -27.85 -13.28 69.60
C ASP A 77 -26.81 -12.99 70.70
N ASP A 78 -26.88 -13.76 71.79
CA ASP A 78 -26.11 -13.49 73.00
C ASP A 78 -24.61 -13.75 72.84
N ALA A 79 -23.77 -12.93 73.49
CA ALA A 79 -22.32 -13.04 73.43
C ALA A 79 -21.81 -14.35 74.07
N ALA A 80 -22.57 -14.91 75.01
CA ALA A 80 -22.23 -16.17 75.70
C ALA A 80 -22.22 -17.40 74.78
N ILE A 81 -23.01 -17.38 73.70
CA ILE A 81 -23.08 -18.45 72.67
C ILE A 81 -22.28 -18.09 71.41
N GLY A 82 -21.45 -17.05 71.46
CA GLY A 82 -20.54 -16.68 70.38
C GLY A 82 -21.21 -16.17 69.11
N PHE A 83 -22.35 -15.48 69.22
CA PHE A 83 -23.10 -14.93 68.08
C PHE A 83 -23.50 -16.01 67.05
N THR A 84 -24.21 -17.04 67.52
CA THR A 84 -24.61 -18.18 66.67
C THR A 84 -25.53 -17.74 65.53
N ALA A 85 -26.44 -16.78 65.75
CA ALA A 85 -27.35 -16.33 64.70
C ALA A 85 -26.61 -15.60 63.57
N LEU A 86 -25.66 -14.72 63.93
CA LEU A 86 -24.77 -14.07 62.97
C LEU A 86 -24.01 -15.12 62.14
N THR A 87 -23.43 -16.13 62.81
CA THR A 87 -22.65 -17.18 62.16
C THR A 87 -23.49 -18.02 61.19
N LEU A 88 -24.72 -18.37 61.59
CA LEU A 88 -25.67 -19.07 60.71
C LEU A 88 -26.03 -18.21 59.49
N MET A 89 -26.23 -16.91 59.68
CA MET A 89 -26.52 -16.00 58.58
C MET A 89 -25.35 -15.85 57.61
N LEU A 90 -24.11 -15.69 58.11
CA LEU A 90 -22.92 -15.61 57.27
C LEU A 90 -22.65 -16.92 56.50
N SER A 91 -22.87 -18.07 57.12
CA SER A 91 -22.70 -19.36 56.42
C SER A 91 -23.74 -19.55 55.30
N LEU A 92 -24.99 -19.14 55.54
CA LEU A 92 -26.03 -19.10 54.51
C LEU A 92 -25.69 -18.11 53.38
N GLN A 93 -25.18 -16.92 53.73
CA GLN A 93 -24.79 -15.90 52.76
C GLN A 93 -23.73 -16.41 51.79
N ALA A 94 -22.69 -17.09 52.30
CA ALA A 94 -21.67 -17.71 51.46
C ALA A 94 -22.25 -18.80 50.55
N SER A 95 -23.16 -19.64 51.07
CA SER A 95 -23.76 -20.75 50.31
C SER A 95 -24.64 -20.28 49.16
N TYR A 96 -25.39 -19.18 49.33
CA TYR A 96 -26.24 -18.63 48.27
C TYR A 96 -25.48 -17.71 47.30
N ALA A 97 -24.36 -17.12 47.72
CA ALA A 97 -23.53 -16.31 46.84
C ALA A 97 -22.88 -17.14 45.72
N ALA A 98 -22.43 -18.37 46.02
CA ALA A 98 -21.78 -19.26 45.05
C ALA A 98 -22.62 -19.54 43.77
N PRO A 99 -23.88 -19.98 43.85
CA PRO A 99 -24.69 -20.24 42.66
C PRO A 99 -25.03 -18.96 41.86
N LEU A 100 -25.21 -17.82 42.54
CA LEU A 100 -25.41 -16.54 41.85
C LEU A 100 -24.14 -16.08 41.12
N LEU A 101 -22.97 -16.28 41.74
CA LEU A 101 -21.69 -15.96 41.14
C LEU A 101 -21.42 -16.84 39.91
N LEU A 102 -21.74 -18.14 39.96
CA LEU A 102 -21.61 -19.04 38.81
C LEU A 102 -22.47 -18.60 37.62
N LEU A 103 -23.69 -18.10 37.87
CA LEU A 103 -24.54 -17.54 36.82
C LEU A 103 -23.97 -16.24 36.24
N ALA A 104 -23.32 -15.40 37.07
CA ALA A 104 -22.59 -14.22 36.63
C ALA A 104 -21.46 -14.59 35.67
N GLN A 105 -20.67 -15.60 36.05
CA GLN A 105 -19.46 -16.05 35.37
C GLN A 105 -19.80 -16.65 34.00
N ASN A 106 -20.80 -17.53 33.91
CA ASN A 106 -21.20 -18.11 32.62
C ASN A 106 -21.50 -17.05 31.54
N ARG A 107 -22.07 -15.90 31.94
CA ARG A 107 -22.38 -14.80 31.01
C ARG A 107 -21.16 -13.92 30.69
N GLN A 108 -20.17 -13.84 31.58
CA GLN A 108 -18.88 -13.22 31.27
C GLN A 108 -18.12 -14.09 30.27
N ASP A 109 -18.05 -15.39 30.52
CA ASP A 109 -17.40 -16.36 29.62
C ASP A 109 -18.03 -16.36 28.23
N ASP A 110 -19.36 -16.22 28.12
CA ASP A 110 -20.04 -16.15 26.83
C ASP A 110 -19.74 -14.86 26.06
N ARG A 111 -19.61 -13.71 26.76
CA ARG A 111 -19.13 -12.46 26.15
C ARG A 111 -17.68 -12.58 25.70
N ASP A 112 -16.84 -13.16 26.53
CA ASP A 112 -15.41 -13.37 26.22
C ASP A 112 -15.23 -14.31 25.03
N LYS A 113 -16.05 -15.37 24.91
CA LYS A 113 -16.07 -16.24 23.73
C LYS A 113 -16.47 -15.48 22.46
N VAL A 114 -17.44 -14.57 22.52
CA VAL A 114 -17.83 -13.75 21.36
C VAL A 114 -16.71 -12.81 20.96
N ALA A 115 -16.09 -12.12 21.92
CA ALA A 115 -14.96 -11.23 21.67
C ALA A 115 -13.77 -11.99 21.04
N LEU A 116 -13.46 -13.19 21.55
CA LEU A 116 -12.40 -14.05 21.00
C LEU A 116 -12.70 -14.54 19.57
N ARG A 117 -13.96 -14.85 19.26
CA ARG A 117 -14.37 -15.23 17.90
C ARG A 117 -14.23 -14.05 16.94
N GLU A 118 -14.68 -12.86 17.34
CA GLU A 118 -14.54 -11.67 16.52
C GLU A 118 -13.08 -11.30 16.28
N ASP A 119 -12.23 -11.45 17.29
CA ASP A 119 -10.78 -11.23 17.16
C ASP A 119 -10.13 -12.22 16.18
N ARG A 120 -10.50 -13.51 16.24
CA ARG A 120 -10.06 -14.51 15.24
C ARG A 120 -10.53 -14.16 13.84
N ASP A 121 -11.80 -13.82 13.65
CA ASP A 121 -12.33 -13.45 12.33
C ASP A 121 -11.61 -12.22 11.76
N ARG A 122 -11.30 -11.23 12.61
CA ARG A 122 -10.51 -10.05 12.21
C ARG A 122 -9.08 -10.45 11.83
N ALA A 123 -8.43 -11.33 12.59
CA ALA A 123 -7.10 -11.82 12.27
C ALA A 123 -7.07 -12.59 10.93
N GLU A 124 -8.07 -13.43 10.66
CA GLU A 124 -8.21 -14.14 9.39
C GLU A 124 -8.39 -13.18 8.21
N ARG A 125 -9.22 -12.14 8.36
CA ARG A 125 -9.37 -11.08 7.33
C ARG A 125 -8.07 -10.31 7.11
N ASN A 126 -7.37 -9.92 8.18
CA ASN A 126 -6.10 -9.22 8.07
C ASN A 126 -5.03 -10.06 7.37
N LEU A 127 -5.01 -11.37 7.65
CA LEU A 127 -4.11 -12.32 6.97
C LEU A 127 -4.47 -12.39 5.48
N ALA A 128 -5.74 -12.56 5.13
CA ALA A 128 -6.21 -12.59 3.75
C ALA A 128 -5.89 -11.28 3.00
N ASP A 129 -6.08 -10.13 3.63
CA ASP A 129 -5.76 -8.81 3.05
C ASP A 129 -4.24 -8.67 2.82
N THR A 130 -3.43 -9.18 3.75
CA THR A 130 -1.97 -9.17 3.62
C THR A 130 -1.52 -10.09 2.47
N GLU A 131 -2.09 -11.29 2.36
CA GLU A 131 -1.84 -12.22 1.25
C GLU A 131 -2.28 -11.62 -0.10
N TYR A 132 -3.42 -10.92 -0.11
CA TYR A 132 -3.90 -10.21 -1.29
C TYR A 132 -2.93 -9.11 -1.71
N LEU A 133 -2.56 -8.22 -0.78
CA LEU A 133 -1.61 -7.13 -1.06
C LEU A 133 -0.25 -7.65 -1.51
N THR A 134 0.27 -8.71 -0.89
CA THR A 134 1.54 -9.31 -1.34
C THR A 134 1.45 -9.91 -2.74
N ARG A 135 0.32 -10.54 -3.09
CA ARG A 135 0.08 -11.04 -4.45
C ARG A 135 -0.05 -9.92 -5.47
N GLU A 136 -0.80 -8.86 -5.15
CA GLU A 136 -0.95 -7.68 -6.01
C GLU A 136 0.37 -6.94 -6.20
N ILE A 137 1.18 -6.77 -5.14
CA ILE A 137 2.52 -6.18 -5.24
C ILE A 137 3.45 -7.04 -6.10
N ALA A 138 3.37 -8.38 -5.99
CA ALA A 138 4.14 -9.28 -6.86
C ALA A 138 3.74 -9.12 -8.34
N GLY A 139 2.44 -9.02 -8.62
CA GLY A 139 1.92 -8.74 -9.97
C GLY A 139 2.38 -7.38 -10.50
N LEU A 140 2.25 -6.33 -9.68
CA LEU A 140 2.73 -4.98 -10.01
C LEU A 140 4.23 -4.97 -10.30
N ARG A 141 5.03 -5.67 -9.50
CA ARG A 141 6.48 -5.78 -9.71
C ARG A 141 6.82 -6.42 -11.05
N LEU A 142 6.12 -7.48 -11.45
CA LEU A 142 6.33 -8.13 -12.74
C LEU A 142 5.98 -7.18 -13.90
N ALA A 143 4.85 -6.49 -13.84
CA ALA A 143 4.46 -5.50 -14.85
C ALA A 143 5.45 -4.33 -14.93
N LEU A 144 5.94 -3.84 -13.78
CA LEU A 144 6.94 -2.79 -13.72
C LEU A 144 8.28 -3.25 -14.31
N GLN A 145 8.68 -4.49 -14.05
CA GLN A 145 9.92 -5.07 -14.57
C GLN A 145 9.91 -5.19 -16.09
N ASP A 146 8.75 -5.46 -16.70
CA ASP A 146 8.58 -5.54 -18.15
C ASP A 146 8.76 -4.15 -18.82
N VAL A 147 8.12 -3.11 -18.26
CA VAL A 147 8.19 -1.71 -18.76
C VAL A 147 9.53 -1.03 -18.46
N SER A 148 10.25 -1.47 -17.42
CA SER A 148 11.52 -0.88 -17.00
C SER A 148 12.75 -1.70 -17.42
N THR A 149 12.61 -2.62 -18.37
CA THR A 149 13.79 -3.30 -18.88
C THR A 149 14.74 -2.23 -19.45
N ARG A 150 15.95 -2.11 -18.89
CA ARG A 150 16.97 -1.13 -19.32
C ARG A 150 17.16 -1.15 -20.83
N ASP A 151 16.99 -2.32 -21.43
CA ASP A 151 17.13 -2.52 -22.87
C ASP A 151 15.96 -1.94 -23.68
N PHE A 152 14.74 -1.88 -23.14
CA PHE A 152 13.61 -1.16 -23.75
C PHE A 152 13.82 0.36 -23.69
N VAL A 153 14.18 0.90 -22.53
CA VAL A 153 14.49 2.33 -22.40
C VAL A 153 15.69 2.70 -23.30
N ARG A 154 16.69 1.81 -23.40
CA ARG A 154 17.84 1.99 -24.29
C ARG A 154 17.47 1.86 -25.76
N SER A 155 16.55 0.97 -26.13
CA SER A 155 16.08 0.84 -27.51
C SER A 155 15.24 2.03 -27.94
N GLU A 156 14.34 2.52 -27.09
CA GLU A 156 13.55 3.73 -27.35
C GLU A 156 14.43 4.97 -27.46
N MET A 157 15.38 5.15 -26.54
CA MET A 157 16.36 6.24 -26.61
C MET A 157 17.21 6.18 -27.89
N ARG A 158 17.58 4.98 -28.32
CA ARG A 158 18.38 4.78 -29.54
C ARG A 158 17.55 4.99 -30.80
N SER A 159 16.31 4.51 -30.83
CA SER A 159 15.34 4.77 -31.90
C SER A 159 15.10 6.27 -32.08
N LEU A 160 14.81 6.98 -30.98
CA LEU A 160 14.63 8.43 -31.01
C LEU A 160 15.91 9.17 -31.46
N SER A 161 17.08 8.70 -31.03
CA SER A 161 18.36 9.28 -31.47
C SER A 161 18.60 9.06 -32.97
N ASP A 162 18.34 7.86 -33.46
CA ASP A 162 18.50 7.51 -34.88
C ASP A 162 17.52 8.30 -35.76
N ASP A 163 16.27 8.45 -35.31
CA ASP A 163 15.25 9.27 -36.01
C ASP A 163 15.69 10.74 -36.12
N ILE A 164 16.24 11.32 -35.05
CA ILE A 164 16.77 12.71 -35.07
C ILE A 164 17.95 12.82 -36.04
N VAL A 165 18.88 11.84 -36.01
CA VAL A 165 20.04 11.83 -36.91
C VAL A 165 19.62 11.71 -38.37
N GLU A 166 18.62 10.87 -38.68
CA GLU A 166 18.15 10.71 -40.06
C GLU A 166 17.43 11.98 -40.54
N GLN A 167 16.62 12.62 -39.72
CA GLN A 167 16.03 13.93 -40.05
C GLN A 167 17.09 15.00 -40.33
N LEU A 168 18.16 15.04 -39.54
CA LEU A 168 19.26 15.97 -39.72
C LEU A 168 20.05 15.67 -41.02
N ARG A 169 20.23 14.39 -41.35
CA ARG A 169 20.87 13.99 -42.61
C ARG A 169 20.01 14.30 -43.81
N GLU A 170 18.70 14.10 -43.72
CA GLU A 170 17.77 14.36 -44.80
C GLU A 170 17.69 15.86 -45.10
N SER A 171 17.56 16.70 -44.07
CA SER A 171 17.62 18.16 -44.22
C SER A 171 18.94 18.63 -44.84
N LEU A 172 20.09 18.12 -44.39
CA LEU A 172 21.39 18.46 -44.98
C LEU A 172 21.51 18.00 -46.45
N ARG A 173 21.00 16.81 -46.78
CA ARG A 173 20.97 16.30 -48.17
C ARG A 173 20.07 17.15 -49.07
N GLU A 174 18.95 17.63 -48.56
CA GLU A 174 18.08 18.56 -49.29
C GLU A 174 18.77 19.90 -49.53
N GLU A 175 19.45 20.44 -48.51
CA GLU A 175 20.22 21.67 -48.61
C GLU A 175 21.33 21.56 -49.67
N ILE A 176 22.17 20.54 -49.59
CA ILE A 176 23.24 20.27 -50.58
C ILE A 176 22.65 20.08 -51.99
N ARG A 177 21.53 19.36 -52.13
CA ARG A 177 20.87 19.22 -53.44
C ARG A 177 20.42 20.54 -54.02
N ASN A 178 19.89 21.42 -53.16
CA ASN A 178 19.43 22.74 -53.58
C ASN A 178 20.61 23.64 -53.96
N GLU A 179 21.71 23.58 -53.22
CA GLU A 179 22.95 24.30 -53.53
C GLU A 179 23.55 23.84 -54.87
N ILE A 180 23.77 22.54 -55.07
CA ILE A 180 24.26 21.99 -56.35
C ILE A 180 23.34 22.37 -57.52
N ARG A 181 22.02 22.33 -57.31
CA ARG A 181 21.05 22.74 -58.33
C ARG A 181 21.22 24.20 -58.69
N ASN A 182 21.38 25.08 -57.70
CA ASN A 182 21.59 26.51 -57.92
C ASN A 182 22.89 26.77 -58.67
N ASP A 183 24.00 26.15 -58.25
CA ASP A 183 25.28 26.26 -58.95
C ASP A 183 25.20 25.82 -60.41
N LEU A 184 24.47 24.73 -60.67
CA LEU A 184 24.28 24.23 -62.04
C LEU A 184 23.43 25.19 -62.89
N LEU A 185 22.41 25.81 -62.30
CA LEU A 185 21.59 26.82 -62.95
C LEU A 185 22.40 28.10 -63.23
N GLU A 186 23.24 28.52 -62.28
CA GLU A 186 24.13 29.66 -62.41
C GLU A 186 25.16 29.42 -63.52
N ALA A 187 25.83 28.26 -63.52
CA ALA A 187 26.74 27.85 -64.59
C ALA A 187 26.06 27.79 -65.97
N ARG A 188 24.80 27.30 -66.02
CA ARG A 188 24.01 27.28 -67.26
C ARG A 188 23.63 28.68 -67.72
N SER A 189 23.30 29.59 -66.81
CA SER A 189 23.00 30.98 -67.13
C SER A 189 24.25 31.72 -67.65
N ALA A 190 25.40 31.50 -67.03
CA ALA A 190 26.69 32.02 -67.47
C ALA A 190 27.10 31.50 -68.85
N ASP A 191 26.86 30.22 -69.17
CA ASP A 191 27.10 29.69 -70.52
C ASP A 191 26.13 30.28 -71.56
N ARG A 192 24.86 30.51 -71.16
CA ARG A 192 23.86 31.18 -72.01
C ARG A 192 24.27 32.61 -72.31
N ASP A 193 24.71 33.37 -71.31
CA ASP A 193 25.20 34.75 -71.46
C ASP A 193 26.53 34.81 -72.22
N ARG A 194 27.40 33.81 -72.07
CA ARG A 194 28.59 33.66 -72.90
C ARG A 194 28.24 33.38 -74.37
N LYS A 195 27.13 32.68 -74.63
CA LYS A 195 26.64 32.39 -75.99
C LYS A 195 25.89 33.58 -76.61
N THR A 196 25.22 34.42 -75.82
CA THR A 196 24.63 35.68 -76.31
C THR A 196 25.69 36.72 -76.64
N THR A 197 26.75 36.82 -75.83
CA THR A 197 27.90 37.71 -76.09
C THR A 197 28.80 37.22 -77.24
N LYS A 198 28.93 35.90 -77.47
CA LYS A 198 29.69 35.35 -78.63
C LYS A 198 29.02 35.49 -79.99
N LYS A 199 27.76 35.90 -80.09
CA LYS A 199 27.08 36.13 -81.39
C LYS A 199 27.44 37.47 -82.06
N GLY A 200 28.35 38.26 -81.46
CA GLY A 200 28.81 39.56 -81.97
C GLY A 200 30.28 39.65 -82.40
N SER A 201 31.10 38.60 -82.29
CA SER A 201 32.50 38.71 -82.74
C SER A 201 33.07 37.35 -83.12
N ALA A 202 33.02 37.06 -84.43
CA ALA A 202 33.98 36.17 -85.04
C ALA A 202 35.29 36.94 -85.20
N LYS A 203 36.42 36.39 -84.72
CA LYS A 203 37.66 36.16 -85.51
C LYS A 203 38.90 35.91 -84.63
N LYS A 204 39.70 34.95 -85.10
CA LYS A 204 41.14 34.70 -84.90
C LYS A 204 41.59 34.04 -83.57
N THR A 205 41.90 32.73 -83.61
CA THR A 205 43.23 32.10 -83.86
C THR A 205 44.21 32.24 -82.70
N GLY A 206 44.69 31.12 -82.16
CA GLY A 206 45.85 31.15 -81.25
C GLY A 206 46.13 29.87 -80.47
N LYS A 207 46.78 28.93 -81.13
CA LYS A 207 47.48 27.73 -80.62
C LYS A 207 48.46 28.06 -79.46
N LYS A 208 48.46 27.26 -78.36
CA LYS A 208 49.71 26.73 -77.76
C LYS A 208 49.50 25.64 -76.69
N LYS A 209 50.44 24.69 -76.72
CA LYS A 209 50.66 23.50 -75.88
C LYS A 209 51.35 23.81 -74.54
N ARG A 210 51.06 22.97 -73.54
CA ARG A 210 51.89 22.29 -72.50
C ARG A 210 51.01 22.22 -71.25
N GLY A 211 50.80 21.09 -70.58
CA GLY A 211 51.70 20.00 -70.25
C GLY A 211 51.77 19.91 -68.72
N THR A 212 51.74 18.67 -68.19
CA THR A 212 52.15 18.27 -66.83
C THR A 212 51.04 18.10 -65.78
N ARG A 213 50.79 16.83 -65.43
CA ARG A 213 50.35 16.28 -64.12
C ARG A 213 51.63 16.14 -63.24
N PRO A 214 51.59 16.03 -61.89
CA PRO A 214 50.66 15.15 -61.16
C PRO A 214 50.26 15.59 -59.72
N ALA A 215 49.45 14.72 -59.10
CA ALA A 215 49.47 14.28 -57.70
C ALA A 215 49.01 15.21 -56.54
N ASP A 216 47.97 14.72 -55.87
CA ASP A 216 47.78 14.55 -54.43
C ASP A 216 47.83 15.78 -53.51
N ALA A 217 46.66 16.10 -52.94
CA ALA A 217 46.49 16.91 -51.74
C ALA A 217 45.37 16.28 -50.90
N GLU A 218 45.79 15.41 -49.99
CA GLU A 218 45.08 15.10 -48.75
C GLU A 218 45.32 16.27 -47.79
N ASP A 219 44.24 16.85 -47.26
CA ASP A 219 44.25 17.51 -45.95
C ASP A 219 42.82 17.90 -45.57
N THR A 220 42.31 17.37 -44.45
CA THR A 220 41.87 18.13 -43.27
C THR A 220 40.89 17.32 -42.42
N SER A 221 41.38 16.66 -41.36
CA SER A 221 40.64 16.40 -40.11
C SER A 221 41.53 15.75 -39.05
N THR A 222 42.63 16.40 -38.64
CA THR A 222 43.46 15.88 -37.53
C THR A 222 44.03 16.97 -36.62
N THR A 223 43.40 18.14 -36.55
CA THR A 223 43.89 19.25 -35.71
C THR A 223 43.31 19.21 -34.29
N THR A 224 42.19 18.53 -34.04
CA THR A 224 41.54 18.51 -32.71
C THR A 224 42.02 17.37 -31.81
N LEU A 225 42.33 16.19 -32.35
CA LEU A 225 42.79 15.03 -31.55
C LEU A 225 44.27 15.12 -31.13
N ALA A 226 45.11 15.80 -31.92
CA ALA A 226 46.52 15.99 -31.59
C ALA A 226 46.75 17.04 -30.49
N LEU A 227 45.85 18.02 -30.36
CA LEU A 227 45.94 19.06 -29.35
C LEU A 227 45.52 18.54 -27.96
N LEU A 228 44.48 17.70 -27.90
CA LEU A 228 43.95 17.15 -26.65
C LEU A 228 44.90 16.10 -26.03
N ALA A 229 45.56 15.29 -26.86
CA ALA A 229 46.54 14.30 -26.41
C ALA A 229 47.83 14.94 -25.84
N ALA A 230 48.15 16.18 -26.26
CA ALA A 230 49.29 16.92 -25.71
C ALA A 230 48.98 17.57 -24.36
N GLU A 231 47.71 17.89 -24.09
CA GLU A 231 47.25 18.50 -22.84
C GLU A 231 47.19 17.46 -21.70
N GLU A 232 46.67 16.27 -21.99
CA GLU A 232 46.58 15.16 -21.02
C GLU A 232 47.96 14.63 -20.57
N ALA A 233 48.95 14.65 -21.46
CA ALA A 233 50.32 14.24 -21.14
C ALA A 233 51.07 15.25 -20.23
N ALA A 234 50.67 16.52 -20.23
CA ALA A 234 51.25 17.55 -19.37
C ALA A 234 50.67 17.49 -17.94
N GLU A 235 49.39 17.12 -17.80
CA GLU A 235 48.72 17.02 -16.50
C GLU A 235 49.21 15.80 -15.69
N ALA A 236 49.48 14.67 -16.34
CA ALA A 236 49.99 13.45 -15.70
C ALA A 236 51.42 13.59 -15.13
N ALA A 237 52.19 14.61 -15.52
CA ALA A 237 53.53 14.88 -15.00
C ALA A 237 53.51 15.73 -13.72
N ALA A 238 52.39 16.41 -13.41
CA ALA A 238 52.26 17.30 -12.25
C ALA A 238 51.84 16.57 -10.96
N GLU A 239 51.35 15.33 -11.05
CA GLU A 239 50.65 14.65 -9.93
C GLU A 239 51.40 13.43 -9.34
N ARG A 240 52.73 13.34 -9.48
CA ARG A 240 53.51 12.30 -8.77
C ARG A 240 53.89 12.76 -7.35
N PRO A 241 53.62 11.95 -6.30
CA PRO A 241 53.76 12.38 -4.90
C PRO A 241 55.23 12.45 -4.48
N GLN A 242 55.58 13.46 -3.67
CA GLN A 242 56.87 13.48 -2.95
C GLN A 242 56.90 12.35 -1.92
N GLU A 243 57.74 11.35 -2.18
CA GLU A 243 58.32 10.51 -1.13
C GLU A 243 59.24 11.38 -0.26
N GLY A 244 58.89 11.56 1.02
CA GLY A 244 59.79 12.13 2.01
C GLY A 244 60.69 11.04 2.63
N PRO A 245 62.00 11.27 2.81
CA PRO A 245 62.88 10.31 3.46
C PRO A 245 62.86 10.46 5.00
N GLN A 246 62.78 9.30 5.67
CA GLN A 246 63.21 8.93 7.03
C GLN A 246 63.51 10.01 8.09
N ALA A 247 62.86 9.87 9.26
CA ALA A 247 63.51 9.79 10.58
C ALA A 247 62.60 9.05 11.56
#